data_AF-I1SRM4-F1
#
_entry.id   AF-I1SRM4-F1
#
_cell.length_a   1.000
_cell.length_b   1.000
_cell.length_c   1.000
_cell.angle_alpha   90.00
_cell.angle_beta   90.00
_cell.angle_gamma   90.00
#
_symmetry.space_group_name_H-M   'P 1'
#
loop_
_entity.id
_entity.type
_entity.pdbx_description
1 polymer ?
#
loop_
_entity_poly.entity_id
_entity_poly.type
_entity_poly.pdbx_seq_one_letter_code
_entity_poly.pdbx_strand_id
1 'polypeptide(L)' 'MSVITEFGCIPVTTNYKTKEFGWVGTNYFNNVIGITNPDLLEPPTFCADAVMDVEAEPRDYLGLLVKKN' A
#
# COMPACT_ATOMS: atom_id res chain seq x y z
N MET A 1 -5.49 10.64 -9.92
CA MET A 1 -6.18 10.17 -11.13
C MET A 1 -6.32 8.66 -11.05
N SER A 2 -7.51 8.13 -11.28
CA SER A 2 -7.77 6.69 -11.23
C SER A 2 -8.39 6.22 -12.54
N VAL A 3 -7.89 5.10 -13.06
CA VAL A 3 -8.44 4.37 -14.20
C VAL A 3 -9.13 3.14 -13.66
N ILE A 4 -10.38 2.95 -14.06
CA ILE A 4 -11.24 1.84 -13.63
C ILE A 4 -11.76 1.10 -14.86
N THR A 5 -12.17 -0.15 -14.67
CA THR A 5 -12.90 -0.90 -15.69
C THR A 5 -14.31 -0.33 -15.87
N GLU A 6 -14.83 -0.36 -17.11
CA GLU A 6 -16.20 0.06 -17.42
C GLU A 6 -17.23 -0.80 -16.67
N PHE A 7 -17.04 -2.12 -16.71
CA PHE A 7 -17.87 -3.07 -16.00
C PHE A 7 -17.28 -3.35 -14.61
N GLY A 8 -18.08 -3.11 -13.57
CA GLY A 8 -17.72 -3.43 -12.18
C GLY A 8 -16.84 -2.39 -11.47
N CYS A 9 -16.45 -1.30 -12.15
CA CYS A 9 -15.65 -0.20 -11.56
C CYS A 9 -14.38 -0.68 -10.83
N ILE A 10 -13.73 -1.74 -11.34
CA ILE A 10 -12.55 -2.33 -10.70
C ILE A 10 -11.33 -1.45 -10.99
N PRO A 11 -10.50 -1.10 -9.98
CA PRO A 11 -9.33 -0.27 -10.22
C PRO A 11 -8.31 -1.00 -11.10
N VAL A 12 -7.80 -0.29 -12.11
CA VAL A 12 -6.70 -0.74 -12.98
C VAL A 12 -5.41 -0.02 -12.58
N THR A 13 -5.49 1.31 -12.45
CA THR A 13 -4.35 2.14 -12.07
C THR A 13 -4.79 3.33 -11.23
N THR A 14 -4.01 3.68 -10.22
CA THR A 14 -4.18 4.93 -9.46
C THR A 14 -2.86 5.69 -9.41
N ASN A 15 -2.90 6.96 -9.82
CA ASN A 15 -1.77 7.88 -9.79
C ASN A 15 -2.06 9.05 -8.85
N TYR A 16 -1.15 9.32 -7.92
CA TYR A 16 -1.25 10.46 -7.01
C TYR A 16 0.12 11.12 -6.84
N LYS A 17 0.12 12.42 -6.52
CA LYS A 17 1.35 13.18 -6.31
C LYS A 17 1.57 13.37 -4.82
N THR A 18 2.71 12.91 -4.34
CA THR A 18 3.22 13.12 -2.98
C THR A 18 4.27 14.24 -2.99
N LYS A 19 4.53 14.86 -1.84
CA LYS A 19 5.59 15.88 -1.74
C LYS A 19 6.96 15.22 -1.68
N GLU A 20 7.02 14.05 -1.06
CA GLU A 20 8.20 13.30 -0.70
C GLU A 20 8.73 12.47 -1.86
N PHE A 21 7.83 11.85 -2.64
CA PHE A 21 8.17 10.88 -3.68
C PHE A 21 7.73 11.28 -5.09
N GLY A 22 7.14 12.47 -5.26
CA GLY A 22 6.61 12.92 -6.54
C GLY A 22 5.40 12.08 -6.99
N TRP A 23 5.34 11.72 -8.27
CA TRP A 23 4.24 10.90 -8.80
C TRP A 23 4.40 9.44 -8.43
N VAL A 24 3.44 8.92 -7.66
CA VAL A 24 3.33 7.51 -7.30
C VAL A 24 2.20 6.90 -8.13
N GLY A 25 2.54 5.87 -8.90
CA GLY A 25 1.58 5.08 -9.68
C GLY A 25 1.46 3.67 -9.11
N THR A 26 0.23 3.24 -8.86
CA THR A 26 -0.10 1.88 -8.40
C THR A 26 -0.93 1.18 -9.47
N ASN A 27 -0.51 -0.01 -9.89
CA ASN A 27 -1.23 -0.84 -10.86
C ASN A 27 -1.78 -2.08 -10.18
N TYR A 28 -3.02 -2.44 -10.51
CA TYR A 28 -3.75 -3.54 -9.87
C TYR A 28 -3.98 -4.67 -10.88
N PHE A 29 -3.65 -5.90 -10.50
CA PHE A 29 -3.80 -7.09 -11.33
C PHE A 29 -4.41 -8.22 -10.49
N ASN A 30 -5.09 -9.16 -11.14
CA ASN A 30 -5.71 -10.33 -10.48
C ASN A 30 -6.62 -9.97 -9.30
N ASN A 31 -7.39 -8.89 -9.44
CA ASN A 31 -8.33 -8.45 -8.41
C ASN A 31 -9.36 -9.54 -8.11
N VAL A 32 -9.53 -9.88 -6.83
CA VAL A 32 -10.58 -10.78 -6.33
C VAL A 32 -11.53 -9.94 -5.48
N ILE A 33 -12.84 -10.09 -5.71
CA ILE A 33 -13.85 -9.35 -4.95
C ILE A 33 -13.99 -9.97 -3.56
N GLY A 34 -13.82 -9.15 -2.53
CA GLY A 34 -13.87 -9.57 -1.13
C GLY A 34 -12.53 -10.07 -0.61
N ILE A 35 -12.53 -10.58 0.62
CA ILE A 35 -11.35 -11.14 1.29
C ILE A 35 -11.59 -12.64 1.42
N THR A 36 -10.77 -13.44 0.74
CA THR A 36 -10.93 -14.90 0.71
C THR A 36 -10.49 -15.57 2.02
N ASN A 37 -9.48 -15.00 2.69
CA ASN A 37 -9.01 -15.45 4.00
C ASN A 37 -8.83 -14.25 4.95
N PRO A 38 -9.77 -14.02 5.88
CA PRO A 38 -9.69 -12.92 6.86
C PRO A 38 -8.49 -13.00 7.81
N ASP A 39 -7.96 -14.19 8.09
CA ASP A 39 -6.85 -14.39 9.02
C ASP A 39 -5.56 -13.68 8.55
N LEU A 40 -5.48 -13.36 7.25
CA LEU A 40 -4.37 -12.56 6.68
C LEU A 40 -4.35 -11.11 7.17
N LEU A 41 -5.43 -10.64 7.79
CA LEU A 41 -5.49 -9.33 8.44
C LEU A 41 -4.97 -9.36 9.88
N GLU A 42 -4.78 -10.54 10.47
CA GLU A 42 -4.20 -10.66 11.80
C GLU A 42 -2.69 -10.37 11.75
N PRO A 43 -2.18 -9.44 12.58
CA PRO A 43 -0.76 -9.18 12.64
C PRO A 43 0.03 -10.45 13.01
N PRO A 44 1.20 -10.70 12.40
CA PRO A 44 2.06 -11.80 12.80
C PRO A 44 2.46 -11.72 14.28
N THR A 45 2.78 -12.86 14.90
CA THR A 45 3.15 -12.90 16.33
C THR A 45 4.38 -12.06 16.68
N PHE A 46 5.32 -11.87 15.75
CA PHE A 46 6.48 -11.00 15.96
C PHE A 46 6.11 -9.51 16.05
N CYS A 47 4.89 -9.11 15.64
CA CYS A 47 4.37 -7.77 15.85
C CYS A 47 3.85 -7.53 17.27
N ALA A 48 3.73 -8.56 18.13
CA ALA A 48 3.11 -8.43 19.46
C ALA A 48 3.83 -7.41 20.36
N ASP A 49 5.16 -7.36 20.27
CA ASP A 49 6.01 -6.42 21.03
C ASP A 49 6.42 -5.20 20.20
N ALA A 50 5.78 -4.98 19.03
CA ALA A 50 6.10 -3.83 18.19
C ALA A 50 5.66 -2.55 18.89
N VAL A 51 6.63 -1.79 19.39
CA VAL A 51 6.40 -0.46 19.98
C VAL A 51 6.50 0.56 18.86
N MET A 52 5.47 1.42 18.74
CA MET A 52 5.58 2.61 17.90
C MET A 52 6.52 3.60 18.58
N ASP A 53 7.73 3.74 18.05
CA ASP A 53 8.64 4.81 18.45
C ASP A 53 8.17 6.12 17.80
N VAL A 54 7.72 7.06 18.65
CA VAL A 54 7.18 8.35 18.22
C VAL A 54 8.28 9.26 17.63
N GLU A 55 9.54 9.00 17.99
CA GLU A 55 10.70 9.76 17.51
C GLU A 55 11.37 9.09 16.29
N ALA A 56 11.00 7.85 15.96
CA ALA A 56 11.51 7.18 14.78
C ALA A 56 10.94 7.78 13.49
N GLU A 57 11.78 7.86 12.44
CA GLU A 57 11.30 8.25 11.13
C GLU A 57 10.22 7.26 10.63
N PRO A 58 9.06 7.75 10.17
CA PRO A 58 8.00 6.90 9.62
C PRO A 58 8.55 6.03 8.49
N ARG A 59 8.53 4.71 8.70
CA ARG A 59 8.86 3.71 7.68
C ARG A 59 7.56 3.33 6.97
N ASP A 60 7.30 3.94 5.82
CA ASP A 60 6.28 3.43 4.92
C ASP A 60 6.90 2.46 3.89
N TYR A 61 6.03 1.71 3.20
CA TYR A 61 6.46 0.75 2.18
C TYR A 61 7.08 1.43 0.94
N LEU A 62 6.79 2.71 0.70
CA LEU A 62 7.39 3.50 -0.40
C LEU A 62 8.83 3.89 -0.06
N GLY A 63 9.16 4.07 1.21
CA GLY A 63 10.51 4.32 1.70
C GLY A 63 11.49 3.19 1.38
N LEU A 64 11.01 1.94 1.19
CA LEU A 64 11.83 0.83 0.70
C LEU A 64 12.24 0.98 -0.77
N LEU A 65 11.46 1.71 -1.57
CA LEU A 65 11.68 1.90 -3.00
C LEU A 65 12.58 3.09 -3.30
N VAL A 66 12.75 4.01 -2.35
CA VAL A 66 13.66 5.14 -2.48
C VAL A 66 15.08 4.70 -2.12
N LYS A 67 15.94 4.60 -3.13
CA LYS A 67 17.39 4.45 -2.92
C LYS A 67 17.89 5.68 -2.17
N LYS A 68 18.41 5.49 -0.96
CA LYS A 68 19.12 6.53 -0.21
C LYS A 68 20.44 6.78 -0.95
N ASN A 69 20.60 7.98 -1.53
CA ASN A 69 21.88 8.46 -2.08
C ASN A 69 22.80 8.87 -0.93
#